data_AF-Q24HT2-F1
#
_entry.id   AF-Q24HT2-F1
#
_cell.length_a   1.000
_cell.length_b   1.000
_cell.length_c   1.000
_cell.angle_alpha   90.00
_cell.angle_beta   90.00
_cell.angle_gamma   90.00
#
_symmetry.space_group_name_H-M   'P 1'
#
loop_
_entity.id
_entity.type
_entity.pdbx_description
1 polymer ?
#
loop_
_entity_poly.entity_id
_entity_poly.type
_entity_poly.pdbx_seq_one_letter_code
_entity_poly.pdbx_strand_id
1 'polypeptide(L)'
;MEQKKKQNWQEYLWLNNIYIYSLTFIFKIIQSQQFKNQLLFFYSIINSNKNQKIEKNQKTLCQKMRKIIIIAALICLTFAQNVQECPTDGRQLKCTIQQSPVCGIRGLSNGKQIKENFDNYCIACSIGKVEYTVEGKCEDYPAQAKFCSPAQSKAQICTMEYAPQCGFFNKSVNCIAAPCAIDEYNRCKACSTENVLYTIKGKCHHE
;
A
#
# COMPACT_ATOMS: atom_id res chain seq x y z
N MET A 1 1.95 -2.61 -55.34
CA MET A 1 2.72 -1.96 -54.25
C MET A 1 1.86 -1.28 -53.19
N GLU A 2 0.60 -0.92 -53.47
CA GLU A 2 -0.28 -0.28 -52.45
C GLU A 2 -0.76 -1.21 -51.33
N GLN A 3 -0.94 -2.52 -51.58
CA GLN A 3 -1.47 -3.42 -50.54
C GLN A 3 -0.50 -3.64 -49.36
N LYS A 4 0.83 -3.57 -49.59
CA LYS A 4 1.84 -3.66 -48.52
C LYS A 4 1.82 -2.46 -47.56
N LYS A 5 1.34 -1.29 -48.00
CA LYS A 5 1.20 -0.11 -47.12
C LYS A 5 0.02 -0.25 -46.15
N LYS A 6 -1.06 -0.95 -46.51
CA LYS A 6 -2.23 -1.10 -45.63
C LYS A 6 -2.01 -2.06 -44.46
N GLN A 7 -1.24 -3.14 -44.63
CA GLN A 7 -0.92 -4.06 -43.53
C GLN A 7 -0.08 -3.39 -42.44
N ASN A 8 0.86 -2.52 -42.80
CA ASN A 8 1.76 -1.87 -41.85
C ASN A 8 1.03 -0.86 -40.92
N TRP A 9 -0.07 -0.28 -41.37
CA TRP A 9 -0.88 0.65 -40.56
C TRP A 9 -1.75 -0.06 -39.52
N GLN A 10 -2.23 -1.28 -39.80
CA GLN A 10 -3.02 -2.04 -38.83
C GLN A 10 -2.17 -2.55 -37.65
N GLU A 11 -0.94 -2.99 -37.89
CA GLU A 11 -0.02 -3.37 -36.81
C GLU A 11 0.35 -2.18 -35.92
N TYR A 12 0.51 -0.99 -36.50
CA TYR A 12 0.80 0.23 -35.74
C TYR A 12 -0.37 0.65 -34.83
N LEU A 13 -1.61 0.46 -35.27
CA LEU A 13 -2.81 0.73 -34.45
C LEU A 13 -2.98 -0.28 -33.32
N TRP A 14 -2.66 -1.55 -33.55
CA TRP A 14 -2.68 -2.59 -32.51
C TRP A 14 -1.65 -2.33 -31.41
N LEU A 15 -0.43 -1.96 -31.77
CA LEU A 15 0.63 -1.65 -30.80
C LEU A 15 0.31 -0.41 -29.96
N ASN A 16 -0.27 0.64 -30.55
CA ASN A 16 -0.69 1.82 -29.80
C ASN A 16 -1.85 1.53 -28.84
N ASN A 17 -2.81 0.68 -29.23
CA ASN A 17 -3.89 0.30 -28.35
C ASN A 17 -3.38 -0.49 -27.13
N ILE A 18 -2.47 -1.45 -27.34
CA ILE A 18 -1.83 -2.21 -26.25
C ILE A 18 -1.05 -1.27 -25.32
N TYR A 19 -0.36 -0.26 -25.87
CA TYR A 19 0.38 0.73 -25.07
C TYR A 19 -0.57 1.59 -24.22
N ILE A 20 -1.72 2.00 -24.76
CA ILE A 20 -2.72 2.80 -24.03
C ILE A 20 -3.41 1.96 -22.93
N TYR A 21 -3.74 0.70 -23.20
CA TYR A 21 -4.34 -0.19 -22.19
C TYR A 21 -3.36 -0.52 -21.05
N SER A 22 -2.08 -0.73 -21.37
CA SER A 22 -1.05 -0.95 -20.34
C SER A 22 -0.78 0.33 -19.52
N LEU A 23 -0.76 1.50 -20.15
CA LEU A 23 -0.64 2.79 -19.44
C LEU A 23 -1.84 3.06 -18.51
N THR A 24 -3.07 2.78 -18.93
CA THR A 24 -4.26 2.99 -18.09
C THR A 24 -4.35 2.00 -16.93
N PHE A 25 -3.91 0.75 -17.13
CA PHE A 25 -3.79 -0.24 -16.05
C PHE A 25 -2.71 0.14 -15.03
N ILE A 26 -1.55 0.60 -15.50
CA ILE A 26 -0.48 1.14 -14.66
C ILE A 26 -0.97 2.40 -13.91
N PHE A 27 -1.73 3.29 -14.56
CA PHE A 27 -2.32 4.48 -13.91
C PHE A 27 -3.33 4.12 -12.81
N LYS A 28 -4.11 3.04 -12.96
CA LYS A 28 -5.01 2.56 -11.91
C LYS A 28 -4.26 1.97 -10.71
N ILE A 29 -3.14 1.28 -10.94
CA ILE A 29 -2.27 0.77 -9.85
C ILE A 29 -1.55 1.93 -9.14
N ILE A 30 -1.20 2.98 -9.88
CA ILE A 30 -0.48 4.18 -9.37
C ILE A 30 -1.36 5.16 -8.59
N GLN A 31 -2.69 5.04 -8.63
CA GLN A 31 -3.57 5.95 -7.87
C GLN A 31 -3.54 5.76 -6.34
N SER A 32 -2.83 4.77 -5.81
CA SER A 32 -2.43 4.78 -4.40
C SER A 32 -1.52 5.99 -4.15
N GLN A 33 -1.90 6.85 -3.19
CA GLN A 33 -1.30 8.17 -2.93
C GLN A 33 0.24 8.17 -2.80
N GLN A 34 0.86 7.02 -2.50
CA GLN A 34 2.31 6.89 -2.35
C GLN A 34 3.12 7.24 -3.61
N PHE A 35 2.55 7.18 -4.82
CA PHE A 35 3.32 7.38 -6.06
C PHE A 35 3.33 8.80 -6.63
N LYS A 36 2.45 9.71 -6.17
CA LYS A 36 2.34 11.06 -6.76
C LYS A 36 3.63 11.88 -6.64
N ASN A 37 4.29 11.83 -5.48
CA ASN A 37 5.53 12.59 -5.25
C ASN A 37 6.73 12.01 -6.03
N GLN A 38 6.78 10.68 -6.21
CA GLN A 38 7.80 10.06 -7.06
C GLN A 38 7.57 10.36 -8.55
N LEU A 39 6.32 10.39 -9.01
CA LEU A 39 5.98 10.76 -10.39
C LEU A 39 6.37 12.20 -10.75
N LEU A 40 6.18 13.15 -9.83
CA LEU A 40 6.63 14.54 -10.03
C LEU A 40 8.17 14.62 -10.14
N PHE A 41 8.90 13.81 -9.37
CA PHE A 41 10.35 13.71 -9.45
C PHE A 41 10.81 13.14 -10.80
N PHE A 42 10.20 12.04 -11.28
CA PHE A 42 10.51 11.50 -12.61
C PHE A 42 10.12 12.45 -13.74
N TYR A 43 9.01 13.18 -13.62
CA TYR A 43 8.60 14.18 -14.61
C TYR A 43 9.62 15.32 -14.72
N SER A 44 10.18 15.78 -13.59
CA SER A 44 11.27 16.75 -13.56
C SER A 44 12.53 16.25 -14.29
N ILE A 45 12.94 14.99 -14.06
CA ILE A 45 14.11 14.38 -14.73
C ILE A 45 13.89 14.23 -16.24
N ILE A 46 12.68 13.88 -16.67
CA ILE A 46 12.34 13.76 -18.10
C ILE A 46 12.34 15.15 -18.76
N ASN A 47 11.84 16.19 -18.08
CA ASN A 47 11.74 17.53 -18.67
C ASN A 47 13.09 18.27 -18.69
N SER A 48 14.05 17.91 -17.84
CA SER A 48 15.40 18.49 -17.84
C SER A 48 16.25 18.08 -19.06
N ASN A 49 15.86 17.03 -19.79
CA ASN A 49 16.63 16.49 -20.93
C ASN A 49 16.23 17.04 -22.32
N LYS A 50 15.33 18.02 -22.43
CA LYS A 50 14.82 18.48 -23.73
C LYS A 50 15.71 19.45 -24.51
N ASN A 51 16.88 19.85 -24.01
CA ASN A 51 17.74 20.85 -24.66
C ASN A 51 19.14 20.33 -25.10
N GLN A 52 19.23 19.12 -25.65
CA GLN A 52 20.43 18.72 -26.39
C GLN A 52 20.12 18.27 -27.82
N LYS A 53 20.51 19.15 -28.74
CA LYS A 53 20.65 18.97 -30.17
C LYS A 53 21.69 17.88 -30.43
N ILE A 54 21.36 16.93 -31.32
CA ILE A 54 22.20 16.35 -32.39
C ILE A 54 21.84 14.87 -32.61
N GLU A 55 21.17 14.66 -33.75
CA GLU A 55 20.92 13.39 -34.40
C GLU A 55 22.25 12.67 -34.71
N LYS A 56 22.42 11.46 -34.16
CA LYS A 56 23.00 10.27 -34.81
C LYS A 56 23.31 9.10 -33.85
N ASN A 57 23.09 9.24 -32.54
CA ASN A 57 23.23 8.15 -31.55
C ASN A 57 21.91 7.76 -30.85
N GLN A 58 20.77 7.81 -31.57
CA GLN A 58 19.44 7.57 -30.99
C GLN A 58 19.16 6.10 -30.63
N LYS A 59 19.78 5.13 -31.31
CA LYS A 59 19.50 3.70 -31.09
C LYS A 59 20.10 3.16 -29.79
N THR A 60 21.31 3.59 -29.42
CA THR A 60 21.98 3.15 -28.18
C THR A 60 21.39 3.81 -26.93
N LEU A 61 20.86 5.04 -27.03
CA LEU A 61 20.19 5.72 -25.93
C LEU A 61 18.85 5.05 -25.55
N CYS A 62 18.10 4.60 -26.55
CA CYS A 62 16.79 3.97 -26.34
C CYS A 62 16.90 2.61 -25.61
N GLN A 63 17.94 1.83 -25.89
CA GLN A 63 18.17 0.54 -25.23
C GLN A 63 18.62 0.69 -23.77
N LYS A 64 19.34 1.78 -23.44
CA LYS A 64 19.81 2.07 -22.08
C LYS A 64 18.67 2.57 -21.18
N MET A 65 17.74 3.36 -21.70
CA MET A 65 16.56 3.82 -20.95
C MET A 65 15.58 2.69 -20.60
N ARG A 66 15.42 1.69 -21.49
CA ARG A 66 14.55 0.53 -21.20
C ARG A 66 15.01 -0.29 -19.99
N LYS A 67 16.33 -0.43 -19.77
CA LYS A 67 16.87 -1.14 -18.60
C LYS A 67 16.64 -0.37 -17.29
N ILE A 68 16.72 0.95 -17.31
CA ILE A 68 16.51 1.81 -16.12
C ILE A 68 15.05 1.74 -15.65
N ILE A 69 14.09 1.75 -16.58
CA ILE A 69 12.66 1.66 -16.26
C ILE A 69 12.33 0.32 -15.55
N ILE A 70 12.92 -0.79 -15.99
CA ILE A 70 12.68 -2.12 -15.38
C ILE A 70 13.24 -2.17 -13.94
N ILE A 71 14.42 -1.59 -13.70
CA ILE A 71 15.03 -1.56 -12.36
C ILE A 71 14.21 -0.67 -11.41
N ALA A 72 13.74 0.49 -11.88
CA ALA A 72 12.89 1.38 -11.08
C ALA A 72 11.56 0.72 -10.69
N ALA A 73 10.94 -0.05 -11.59
CA ALA A 73 9.72 -0.79 -11.31
C ALA A 73 9.91 -1.89 -10.25
N LEU A 74 11.08 -2.56 -10.24
CA LEU A 74 11.39 -3.60 -9.25
C LEU A 74 11.60 -3.03 -7.83
N ILE A 75 12.21 -1.84 -7.71
CA ILE A 75 12.49 -1.22 -6.40
C ILE A 75 11.20 -0.76 -5.71
N CYS A 76 10.20 -0.31 -6.45
CA CYS A 76 8.97 0.25 -5.85
C CYS A 76 8.05 -0.80 -5.21
N LEU A 77 8.32 -2.10 -5.32
CA LEU A 77 7.49 -3.18 -4.76
C LEU A 77 7.82 -3.55 -3.30
N THR A 78 8.80 -2.90 -2.65
CA THR A 78 9.46 -3.48 -1.46
C THR A 78 9.02 -2.94 -0.09
N PHE A 79 8.06 -2.01 0.02
CA PHE A 79 7.72 -1.41 1.33
C PHE A 79 6.22 -1.30 1.59
N ALA A 80 5.60 -2.42 1.96
CA ALA A 80 4.26 -2.41 2.55
C ALA A 80 4.30 -3.10 3.91
N GLN A 81 4.05 -2.34 4.98
CA GLN A 81 3.74 -2.91 6.29
C GLN A 81 2.41 -3.67 6.21
N ASN A 82 2.48 -4.96 6.50
CA ASN A 82 1.39 -5.90 6.29
C ASN A 82 0.67 -6.17 7.61
N VAL A 83 -0.64 -5.88 7.65
CA VAL A 83 -1.53 -6.54 8.61
C VAL A 83 -1.73 -7.96 8.13
N GLN A 84 -1.27 -8.94 8.90
CA GLN A 84 -1.30 -10.34 8.50
C GLN A 84 -2.41 -11.10 9.25
N GLU A 85 -3.38 -11.62 8.49
CA GLU A 85 -4.49 -12.46 8.99
C GLU A 85 -3.97 -13.85 9.35
N CYS A 86 -4.30 -14.35 10.55
CA CYS A 86 -3.97 -15.72 10.93
C CYS A 86 -4.87 -16.72 10.17
N PRO A 87 -4.34 -17.90 9.77
CA PRO A 87 -5.15 -18.94 9.15
C PRO A 87 -6.20 -19.47 10.14
N THR A 88 -7.45 -19.60 9.67
CA THR A 88 -8.60 -20.05 10.49
C THR A 88 -8.74 -21.57 10.56
N ASP A 89 -7.94 -22.30 9.78
CA ASP A 89 -8.04 -23.76 9.63
C ASP A 89 -7.45 -24.55 10.81
N GLY A 90 -6.92 -23.87 11.83
CA GLY A 90 -6.37 -24.49 13.02
C GLY A 90 -5.15 -25.38 12.74
N ARG A 91 -4.52 -25.25 11.57
CA ARG A 91 -3.33 -26.04 11.25
C ARG A 91 -2.18 -25.61 12.13
N GLN A 92 -1.54 -26.60 12.77
CA GLN A 92 -0.33 -26.37 13.54
C GLN A 92 0.78 -25.85 12.63
N LEU A 93 1.17 -24.59 12.84
CA LEU A 93 2.28 -23.97 12.14
C LEU A 93 3.59 -24.45 12.76
N LYS A 94 4.52 -24.95 11.93
CA LYS A 94 5.91 -25.17 12.36
C LYS A 94 6.64 -23.84 12.29
N CYS A 95 6.88 -23.24 13.45
CA CYS A 95 7.50 -21.92 13.53
C CYS A 95 9.01 -21.99 13.61
N THR A 96 9.69 -21.14 12.84
CA THR A 96 11.11 -20.86 13.00
C THR A 96 11.33 -19.82 14.10
N ILE A 97 12.46 -19.91 14.80
CA ILE A 97 12.85 -18.95 15.83
C ILE A 97 13.49 -17.75 15.12
N GLN A 98 12.67 -16.91 14.50
CA GLN A 98 13.09 -15.61 14.00
C GLN A 98 12.47 -14.53 14.88
N GLN A 99 13.30 -13.63 15.43
CA GLN A 99 12.82 -12.53 16.26
C GLN A 99 12.29 -11.42 15.35
N SER A 100 10.98 -11.25 15.34
CA SER A 100 10.30 -10.19 14.60
C SER A 100 9.02 -9.86 15.36
N PRO A 101 9.12 -9.10 16.46
CA PRO A 101 8.03 -8.96 17.42
C PRO A 101 6.77 -8.41 16.78
N VAL A 102 5.63 -8.95 17.20
CA VAL A 102 4.31 -8.54 16.74
C VAL A 102 3.35 -8.33 17.90
N CYS A 103 2.39 -7.45 17.69
CA CYS A 103 1.24 -7.27 18.56
C CYS A 103 0.07 -8.09 17.98
N GLY A 104 -0.28 -9.18 18.65
CA GLY A 104 -1.44 -10.00 18.29
C GLY A 104 -2.72 -9.39 18.82
N ILE A 105 -3.72 -9.27 17.95
CA ILE A 105 -5.02 -8.67 18.26
C ILE A 105 -6.11 -9.74 18.19
N ARG A 106 -6.99 -9.75 19.19
CA ARG A 106 -8.22 -10.55 19.19
C ARG A 106 -9.42 -9.72 19.63
N GLY A 107 -10.55 -9.89 18.95
CA GLY A 107 -11.81 -9.28 19.31
C GLY A 107 -12.46 -9.97 20.50
N LEU A 108 -13.11 -9.19 21.37
CA LEU A 108 -14.08 -9.68 22.34
C LEU A 108 -15.50 -9.35 21.86
N SER A 109 -16.49 -10.13 22.30
CA SER A 109 -17.91 -9.92 21.96
C SER A 109 -18.45 -8.54 22.35
N ASN A 110 -17.78 -7.82 23.25
CA ASN A 110 -18.13 -6.45 23.66
C ASN A 110 -17.45 -5.35 22.83
N GLY A 111 -16.77 -5.69 21.74
CA GLY A 111 -16.06 -4.73 20.89
C GLY A 111 -14.77 -4.15 21.50
N LYS A 112 -14.28 -4.73 22.61
CA LYS A 112 -12.94 -4.46 23.15
C LYS A 112 -11.93 -5.38 22.46
N GLN A 113 -10.74 -4.85 22.19
CA GLN A 113 -9.63 -5.64 21.67
C GLN A 113 -8.71 -6.03 22.82
N ILE A 114 -8.26 -7.29 22.81
CA ILE A 114 -7.14 -7.74 23.64
C ILE A 114 -5.90 -7.73 22.76
N LYS A 115 -4.83 -7.18 23.31
CA LYS A 115 -3.52 -7.00 22.69
C LYS A 115 -2.52 -7.83 23.47
N GLU A 116 -1.71 -8.62 22.80
CA GLU A 116 -0.70 -9.48 23.43
C GLU A 116 0.56 -9.49 22.56
N ASN A 117 1.72 -9.45 23.20
CA ASN A 117 3.01 -9.47 22.52
C ASN A 117 3.42 -10.91 22.16
N PHE A 118 3.95 -11.07 20.97
CA PHE A 118 4.54 -12.33 20.53
C PHE A 118 5.90 -12.09 19.87
N ASP A 119 6.79 -13.07 19.98
CA ASP A 119 8.13 -12.99 19.39
C ASP A 119 8.11 -12.88 17.87
N ASN A 120 7.11 -13.49 17.24
CA ASN A 120 6.83 -13.36 15.81
C ASN A 120 5.39 -13.75 15.43
N TYR A 121 5.04 -13.44 14.19
CA TYR A 121 3.76 -13.76 13.55
C TYR A 121 3.36 -15.24 13.69
N CYS A 122 4.30 -16.16 13.42
CA CYS A 122 3.99 -17.58 13.40
C CYS A 122 3.55 -18.08 14.78
N ILE A 123 4.29 -17.67 15.83
CA ILE A 123 3.96 -18.02 17.22
C ILE A 123 2.58 -17.47 17.58
N ALA A 124 2.31 -16.20 17.26
CA ALA A 124 1.02 -15.55 17.51
C ALA A 124 -0.15 -16.34 16.91
N CYS A 125 -0.02 -16.78 15.66
CA CYS A 125 -1.06 -17.54 14.99
C CYS A 125 -1.13 -19.02 15.45
N SER A 126 -0.01 -19.65 15.79
CA SER A 126 0.01 -21.05 16.23
C SER A 126 -0.73 -21.31 17.55
N ILE A 127 -0.83 -20.29 18.41
CA ILE A 127 -1.52 -20.38 19.70
C ILE A 127 -3.05 -20.38 19.50
N GLY A 128 -3.55 -19.96 18.32
CA GLY A 128 -4.97 -20.01 17.96
C GLY A 128 -5.86 -19.01 18.71
N LYS A 129 -5.27 -18.02 19.40
CA LYS A 129 -5.99 -17.00 20.17
C LYS A 129 -5.97 -15.61 19.52
N VAL A 130 -5.31 -15.45 18.38
CA VAL A 130 -5.09 -14.17 17.70
C VAL A 130 -5.84 -14.20 16.36
N GLU A 131 -6.57 -13.13 16.04
CA GLU A 131 -7.27 -12.99 14.75
C GLU A 131 -6.33 -12.46 13.67
N TYR A 132 -5.53 -11.45 14.02
CA TYR A 132 -4.54 -10.84 13.15
C TYR A 132 -3.42 -10.19 13.97
N THR A 133 -2.31 -9.90 13.32
CA THR A 133 -1.14 -9.29 13.96
C THR A 133 -0.76 -7.97 13.32
N VAL A 134 -0.04 -7.17 14.09
CA VAL A 134 0.55 -5.91 13.64
C VAL A 134 2.03 -5.92 14.01
N GLU A 135 2.88 -5.35 13.15
CA GLU A 135 4.33 -5.26 13.39
C GLU A 135 4.64 -4.45 14.66
N GLY A 136 5.66 -4.87 15.43
CA GLY A 136 6.11 -4.18 16.63
C GLY A 136 5.40 -4.65 17.90
N LYS A 137 5.79 -4.09 19.04
CA LYS A 137 5.20 -4.46 20.34
C LYS A 137 3.93 -3.67 20.60
N CYS A 138 3.03 -4.22 21.41
CA CYS A 138 1.76 -3.58 21.74
C CYS A 138 1.94 -2.25 22.50
N GLU A 139 3.04 -2.09 23.25
CA GLU A 139 3.39 -0.87 23.97
C GLU A 139 3.84 0.27 23.05
N ASP A 140 4.23 -0.04 21.81
CA ASP A 140 4.61 0.97 20.81
C ASP A 140 3.38 1.77 20.32
N TYR A 141 2.18 1.35 20.72
CA TYR A 141 0.92 1.95 20.31
C TYR A 141 0.18 2.58 21.51
N PRO A 142 -0.58 3.67 21.30
CA PRO A 142 -1.38 4.27 22.36
C PRO A 142 -2.34 3.26 23.00
N ALA A 143 -2.53 3.34 24.31
CA ALA A 143 -3.40 2.42 25.06
C ALA A 143 -4.84 2.41 24.50
N GLN A 144 -5.33 3.59 24.10
CA GLN A 144 -6.64 3.82 23.48
C GLN A 144 -6.74 3.44 22.01
N ALA A 145 -5.63 3.05 21.36
CA ALA A 145 -5.63 2.63 19.97
C ALA A 145 -6.51 1.40 19.77
N LYS A 146 -7.39 1.46 18.78
CA LYS A 146 -8.20 0.34 18.33
C LYS A 146 -7.81 -0.02 16.89
N PHE A 147 -7.14 -1.15 16.72
CA PHE A 147 -6.62 -1.61 15.42
C PHE A 147 -7.74 -1.95 14.44
N CYS A 148 -7.55 -1.62 13.18
CA CYS A 148 -8.47 -1.97 12.12
C CYS A 148 -8.30 -3.44 11.76
N SER A 149 -9.39 -4.22 11.83
CA SER A 149 -9.31 -5.59 11.36
C SER A 149 -9.23 -5.62 9.83
N PRO A 150 -8.61 -6.65 9.23
CA PRO A 150 -8.56 -6.79 7.79
C PRO A 150 -9.95 -6.80 7.11
N ALA A 151 -10.98 -7.31 7.80
CA ALA A 151 -12.36 -7.22 7.35
C ALA A 151 -12.89 -5.77 7.32
N GLN A 152 -12.55 -4.95 8.33
CA GLN A 152 -12.92 -3.53 8.36
C GLN A 152 -12.23 -2.73 7.25
N SER A 153 -10.97 -3.07 6.94
CA SER A 153 -10.22 -2.41 5.85
C SER A 153 -10.74 -2.73 4.45
N LYS A 154 -11.52 -3.81 4.32
CA LYS A 154 -12.18 -4.20 3.06
C LYS A 154 -13.64 -3.73 2.99
N ALA A 155 -14.13 -3.00 3.98
CA ALA A 155 -15.52 -2.55 4.01
C ALA A 155 -15.79 -1.51 2.92
N GLN A 156 -16.75 -1.80 2.03
CA GLN A 156 -17.16 -0.88 0.96
C GLN A 156 -18.29 0.08 1.39
N ILE A 157 -19.06 -0.32 2.40
CA ILE A 157 -20.23 0.41 2.89
C ILE A 157 -20.06 0.64 4.38
N CYS A 158 -20.18 1.89 4.79
CA CYS A 158 -20.16 2.32 6.19
C CYS A 158 -21.46 3.04 6.53
N THR A 159 -21.90 2.92 7.79
CA THR A 159 -23.04 3.71 8.28
C THR A 159 -22.70 5.20 8.23
N MET A 160 -23.72 6.05 8.13
CA MET A 160 -23.58 7.52 8.17
C MET A 160 -23.64 8.07 9.59
N GLU A 161 -23.53 7.21 10.61
CA GLU A 161 -23.51 7.62 12.00
C GLU A 161 -22.24 8.42 12.28
N TYR A 162 -22.41 9.59 12.90
CA TYR A 162 -21.32 10.48 13.24
C TYR A 162 -20.70 10.09 14.58
N ALA A 163 -19.49 9.53 14.53
CA ALA A 163 -18.73 9.08 15.69
C ALA A 163 -17.22 9.29 15.43
N PRO A 164 -16.74 10.55 15.44
CA PRO A 164 -15.47 10.96 14.85
C PRO A 164 -14.29 10.12 15.34
N GLN A 165 -13.42 9.77 14.41
CA GLN A 165 -12.19 9.01 14.67
C GLN A 165 -11.00 9.66 13.99
N CYS A 166 -9.87 9.62 14.69
CA CYS A 166 -8.57 9.89 14.09
C CYS A 166 -7.94 8.56 13.67
N GLY A 167 -7.80 8.36 12.36
CA GLY A 167 -7.15 7.19 11.78
C GLY A 167 -5.66 7.42 11.60
N PHE A 168 -4.82 6.51 12.12
CA PHE A 168 -3.36 6.60 12.03
C PHE A 168 -2.85 5.60 11.00
N PHE A 169 -2.02 6.06 10.07
CA PHE A 169 -1.44 5.20 9.06
C PHE A 169 -0.32 4.30 9.61
N ASN A 170 -0.02 3.23 8.88
CA ASN A 170 1.19 2.45 9.11
C ASN A 170 2.46 3.32 8.89
N LYS A 171 3.60 2.89 9.44
CA LYS A 171 4.90 3.57 9.27
C LYS A 171 5.43 3.50 7.84
N SER A 172 4.87 2.67 6.96
CA SER A 172 5.22 2.62 5.53
C SER A 172 4.66 3.79 4.73
N VAL A 173 3.68 4.53 5.25
CA VAL A 173 3.14 5.71 4.57
C VAL A 173 4.04 6.92 4.81
N ASN A 174 4.59 7.45 3.72
CA ASN A 174 5.30 8.73 3.74
C ASN A 174 4.27 9.87 3.75
N CYS A 175 4.02 10.46 4.93
CA CYS A 175 3.25 11.70 5.06
C CYS A 175 4.15 12.93 5.02
N ILE A 176 3.58 14.08 4.65
CA ILE A 176 4.30 15.37 4.57
C ILE A 176 4.66 15.87 5.98
N ALA A 177 3.76 15.67 6.95
CA ALA A 177 3.92 16.04 8.33
C ALA A 177 3.48 14.89 9.24
N ALA A 178 4.29 14.58 10.25
CA ALA A 178 3.97 13.60 11.27
C ALA A 178 3.14 14.26 12.40
N PRO A 179 2.24 13.53 13.08
CA PRO A 179 1.88 12.13 12.84
C PRO A 179 1.03 11.96 11.57
N CYS A 180 1.27 10.87 10.84
CA CYS A 180 0.46 10.55 9.66
C CYS A 180 -0.95 10.12 10.12
N ALA A 181 -1.91 11.05 10.09
CA ALA A 181 -3.26 10.80 10.55
C ALA A 181 -4.34 11.48 9.69
N ILE A 182 -5.56 10.95 9.72
CA ILE A 182 -6.74 11.49 9.03
C ILE A 182 -7.93 11.61 9.97
N ASP A 183 -8.65 12.72 9.81
CA ASP A 183 -9.96 12.93 10.42
C ASP A 183 -11.04 12.22 9.61
N GLU A 184 -11.77 11.30 10.24
CA GLU A 184 -12.85 10.56 9.60
C GLU A 184 -14.09 10.57 10.48
N TYR A 185 -15.27 10.57 9.86
CA TYR A 185 -16.52 10.78 10.58
C TYR A 185 -16.93 9.58 11.44
N ASN A 186 -16.44 8.37 11.12
CA ASN A 186 -16.56 7.21 11.99
C ASN A 186 -15.46 6.16 11.76
N ARG A 187 -15.48 5.13 12.61
CA ARG A 187 -14.47 4.06 12.61
C ARG A 187 -14.49 3.20 11.36
N CYS A 188 -15.66 2.87 10.84
CA CYS A 188 -15.75 2.08 9.61
C CYS A 188 -15.06 2.83 8.48
N LYS A 189 -15.37 4.12 8.32
CA LYS A 189 -14.77 4.96 7.30
C LYS A 189 -13.26 5.06 7.47
N ALA A 190 -12.80 5.36 8.68
CA ALA A 190 -11.37 5.41 9.00
C ALA A 190 -10.64 4.11 8.65
N CYS A 191 -11.18 2.96 9.06
CA CYS A 191 -10.55 1.68 8.79
C CYS A 191 -10.61 1.26 7.31
N SER A 192 -11.66 1.68 6.58
CA SER A 192 -11.80 1.43 5.14
C SER A 192 -10.81 2.27 4.29
N THR A 193 -10.21 3.29 4.87
CA THR A 193 -9.19 4.11 4.19
C THR A 193 -7.88 3.32 4.12
N GLU A 194 -7.29 3.30 2.93
CA GLU A 194 -6.09 2.53 2.62
C GLU A 194 -4.94 2.89 3.59
N ASN A 195 -4.23 1.86 4.06
CA ASN A 195 -3.08 1.96 4.97
C ASN A 195 -3.36 2.50 6.39
N VAL A 196 -4.62 2.74 6.77
CA VAL A 196 -4.97 3.06 8.17
C VAL A 196 -4.82 1.81 9.03
N LEU A 197 -3.98 1.92 10.06
CA LEU A 197 -3.62 0.80 10.93
C LEU A 197 -4.50 0.71 12.17
N TYR A 198 -4.75 1.85 12.82
CA TYR A 198 -5.59 1.92 14.01
C TYR A 198 -6.32 3.26 14.08
N THR A 199 -7.36 3.31 14.92
CA THR A 199 -8.09 4.55 15.20
C THR A 199 -8.07 4.90 16.68
N ILE A 200 -8.17 6.19 16.97
CA ILE A 200 -8.47 6.75 18.28
C ILE A 200 -9.78 7.52 18.19
N LYS A 201 -10.61 7.44 19.23
CA LYS A 201 -11.87 8.21 19.29
C LYS A 201 -11.58 9.71 19.36
N GLY A 202 -12.33 10.50 18.60
CA GLY A 202 -12.17 11.96 18.52
C GLY A 202 -11.56 12.41 17.20
N LYS A 203 -11.31 13.71 17.07
CA LYS A 203 -10.59 14.30 15.94
C LYS A 203 -9.08 14.16 16.13
N CYS A 204 -8.32 14.26 15.05
CA CYS A 204 -6.87 14.31 15.10
C CYS A 204 -6.39 15.62 15.73
N HIS A 205 -5.36 15.52 16.56
CA HIS A 205 -4.63 16.67 17.08
C HIS A 205 -3.55 17.05 16.06
N HIS A 206 -3.74 18.18 15.40
CA HIS A 206 -2.73 18.80 14.54
C HIS A 206 -2.02 19.84 15.41
N GLU A 207 -0.88 19.49 15.99
CA GLU A 207 -0.01 20.42 16.73
C GLU A 207 0.95 21.14 15.80
#